data_AF-A0A1H9VGV1-F1
#
_entry.id   AF-A0A1H9VGV1-F1
#
_cell.length_a   1.000
_cell.length_b   1.000
_cell.length_c   1.000
_cell.angle_alpha   90.00
_cell.angle_beta   90.00
_cell.angle_gamma   90.00
#
_symmetry.space_group_name_H-M   'P 1'
#
loop_
_entity.id
_entity.type
_entity.pdbx_description
1 polymer ?
#
loop_
_entity_poly.entity_id
_entity_poly.type
_entity_poly.pdbx_seq_one_letter_code
_entity_poly.pdbx_strand_id
1 'polypeptide(L)'
;MSKLVTDNPELLLYLEGKLHITVLGGIKLTGLDRLKVTLKLIRTDDKSNAFRHNLDLYNSMQTEQLIEKASEALDISSSETSAVVNNLITALENYRSERLESMKPKQPEKRTLSEAERKAAITFLKSPNLLGRTKQVIADSGLIGEENNSLIAYLTYTSRKRHTPLHLMCLGASGTGKTWLQEKVSELMPEEDKLEITSLSSNAFYYFGREELKHKLLLIEDLDGAESVLYPLRELQSKRK
;
A
#
# COMPACT_ATOMS: atom_id res chain seq x y z
N MET A 1 -14.16 30.38 3.97
CA MET A 1 -13.93 29.03 3.42
C MET A 1 -12.51 28.64 3.78
N SER A 2 -12.34 27.66 4.66
CA SER A 2 -11.02 27.06 4.91
C SER A 2 -10.71 26.10 3.76
N LYS A 3 -9.46 26.09 3.29
CA LYS A 3 -9.03 25.17 2.22
C LYS A 3 -7.60 24.71 2.47
N LEU A 4 -7.43 23.39 2.57
CA LEU A 4 -6.13 22.75 2.44
C LEU A 4 -5.85 22.53 0.94
N VAL A 5 -4.76 23.09 0.45
CA VAL A 5 -4.25 22.92 -0.91
C VAL A 5 -3.15 21.88 -0.87
N THR A 6 -3.33 20.82 -1.64
CA THR A 6 -2.53 19.59 -1.58
C THR A 6 -1.79 19.29 -2.88
N ASP A 7 -1.63 20.31 -3.74
CA ASP A 7 -1.01 20.20 -5.07
C ASP A 7 0.43 19.67 -4.99
N ASN A 8 1.15 20.01 -3.91
CA ASN A 8 2.47 19.49 -3.60
C ASN A 8 2.44 18.75 -2.25
N PRO A 9 2.72 17.43 -2.20
CA PRO A 9 2.69 16.65 -0.96
C PRO A 9 3.74 17.10 0.07
N GLU A 10 4.84 17.70 -0.38
CA GLU A 10 5.91 18.23 0.48
C GLU A 10 5.63 19.65 1.00
N LEU A 11 4.60 20.31 0.45
CA LEU A 11 4.24 21.69 0.76
C LEU A 11 2.71 21.84 0.78
N LEU A 12 2.11 21.54 1.94
CA LEU A 12 0.67 21.68 2.12
C LEU A 12 0.36 23.11 2.57
N LEU A 13 -0.61 23.76 1.91
CA LEU A 13 -1.00 25.14 2.23
C LEU A 13 -2.41 25.13 2.84
N TYR A 14 -2.54 25.71 4.01
CA TYR A 14 -3.81 25.85 4.70
C TYR A 14 -4.14 27.34 4.85
N LEU A 15 -5.28 27.74 4.31
CA LEU A 15 -5.73 29.13 4.28
C LEU A 15 -7.03 29.23 5.07
N GLU A 16 -7.03 29.97 6.17
CA GLU A 16 -8.22 30.21 6.98
C GLU A 16 -8.15 31.56 7.72
N GLY A 17 -9.18 32.39 7.52
CA GLY A 17 -9.26 33.69 8.17
C GLY A 17 -8.07 34.59 7.85
N LYS A 18 -7.38 35.06 8.89
CA LYS A 18 -6.19 35.92 8.80
C LYS A 18 -4.87 35.14 8.76
N LEU A 19 -4.92 33.80 8.75
CA LEU A 19 -3.72 32.96 8.85
C LEU A 19 -3.52 32.13 7.58
N HIS A 20 -2.31 32.21 7.06
CA HIS A 20 -1.79 31.30 6.06
C HIS A 20 -0.76 30.40 6.72
N ILE A 21 -1.05 29.11 6.77
CA ILE A 21 -0.17 28.10 7.36
C ILE A 21 0.39 27.22 6.24
N THR A 22 1.71 27.11 6.17
CA THR A 22 2.39 26.16 5.29
C THR A 22 2.98 25.04 6.13
N VAL A 23 2.65 23.80 5.79
CA VAL A 23 3.30 22.60 6.31
C VAL A 23 4.50 22.30 5.42
N LEU A 24 5.71 22.43 5.97
CA LEU A 24 6.98 22.21 5.29
C LEU A 24 7.42 20.76 5.44
N GLY A 25 7.71 20.08 4.33
CA GLY A 25 8.12 18.66 4.29
C GLY A 25 6.97 17.68 4.43
N GLY A 26 5.74 18.13 4.15
CA GLY A 26 4.54 17.30 4.23
C GLY A 26 4.25 16.74 5.62
N ILE A 27 3.50 15.64 5.66
CA ILE A 27 3.22 14.87 6.87
C ILE A 27 3.54 13.40 6.65
N LYS A 28 3.94 12.69 7.72
CA LYS A 28 4.06 11.24 7.66
C LYS A 28 2.67 10.61 7.57
N LEU A 29 2.51 9.69 6.61
CA LEU A 29 1.29 8.90 6.45
C LEU A 29 1.25 7.69 7.41
N THR A 30 2.40 7.28 7.94
CA THR A 30 2.56 6.17 8.88
C THR A 30 2.76 6.68 10.32
N GLY A 31 2.48 5.84 11.32
CA GLY A 31 2.56 6.23 12.74
C GLY A 31 1.41 7.16 13.14
N LEU A 32 0.19 6.62 13.17
CA LEU A 32 -1.04 7.39 13.39
C LEU A 32 -1.15 8.02 14.79
N ASP A 33 -0.29 7.62 15.73
CA ASP A 33 -0.20 8.13 17.09
C ASP A 33 0.50 9.50 17.19
N ARG A 34 1.10 9.99 16.09
CA ARG A 34 1.86 11.25 16.05
C ARG A 34 1.55 12.06 14.80
N LEU A 35 1.69 13.37 14.90
CA LEU A 35 1.55 14.29 13.77
C LEU A 35 2.66 15.34 13.81
N LYS A 36 3.89 14.89 13.55
CA LYS A 36 5.07 15.75 13.50
C LYS A 36 5.10 16.58 12.23
N VAL A 37 5.23 17.89 12.39
CA VAL A 37 5.19 18.87 11.31
C VAL A 37 6.17 20.00 11.57
N THR A 38 6.58 20.67 10.49
CA THR A 38 7.20 21.99 10.57
C THR A 38 6.22 22.99 9.95
N LEU A 39 5.71 23.91 10.76
CA LEU A 39 4.75 24.91 10.31
C LEU A 39 5.44 26.26 10.06
N LYS A 40 4.99 26.95 9.02
CA LYS A 40 5.25 28.37 8.78
C LYS A 40 3.91 29.11 8.76
N LEU A 41 3.70 30.00 9.71
CA LEU A 41 2.49 30.80 9.86
C LEU A 41 2.79 32.23 9.43
N ILE A 42 1.89 32.82 8.66
CA ILE A 42 1.97 34.19 8.14
C ILE A 42 0.58 34.81 8.23
N ARG A 43 0.51 36.11 8.51
CA ARG A 43 -0.75 36.85 8.45
C ARG A 43 -1.14 37.10 6.98
N THR A 44 -2.43 37.02 6.67
CA THR A 44 -2.94 37.16 5.29
C THR A 44 -2.73 38.56 4.73
N ASP A 45 -2.92 39.58 5.56
CA ASP A 45 -2.79 41.01 5.25
C ASP A 45 -1.34 41.51 5.35
N ASP A 46 -0.51 40.88 6.19
CA ASP A 46 0.90 41.21 6.38
C ASP A 46 1.81 40.00 6.21
N LYS A 47 2.49 39.95 5.05
CA LYS A 47 3.44 38.89 4.70
C LYS A 47 4.87 39.16 5.17
N SER A 48 5.13 40.27 5.86
CA SER A 48 6.47 40.66 6.29
C SER A 48 7.00 39.78 7.41
N ASN A 49 6.11 39.35 8.32
CA ASN A 49 6.47 38.50 9.45
C ASN A 49 6.01 37.06 9.27
N ALA A 50 6.89 36.11 9.60
CA ALA A 50 6.61 34.68 9.45
C ALA A 50 7.12 33.91 10.67
N PHE A 51 6.20 33.31 11.41
CA PHE A 51 6.52 32.44 12.54
C PHE A 51 6.77 31.01 12.05
N ARG A 52 7.83 30.35 12.53
CA ARG A 52 8.18 28.98 12.15
C ARG A 52 8.39 28.13 13.38
N HIS A 53 7.82 26.93 13.39
CA HIS A 53 7.96 26.01 14.52
C HIS A 53 7.89 24.55 14.07
N ASN A 54 8.74 23.71 14.67
CA ASN A 54 8.68 22.26 14.53
C ASN A 54 8.05 21.67 15.79
N LEU A 55 7.02 20.84 15.63
CA LEU A 55 6.28 20.24 16.75
C LEU A 55 5.56 18.95 16.34
N ASP A 56 5.05 18.25 17.35
CA ASP A 56 4.01 17.23 17.20
C ASP A 56 2.64 17.84 17.53
N LEU A 57 1.75 17.93 16.54
CA LEU A 57 0.43 18.54 16.71
C LEU A 57 -0.49 17.77 17.67
N TYR A 58 -0.18 16.50 17.96
CA TYR A 58 -0.90 15.70 18.94
C TYR A 58 -0.38 15.87 20.38
N ASN A 59 0.74 16.58 20.55
CA ASN A 59 1.23 16.93 21.88
C ASN A 59 0.59 18.25 22.34
N SER A 60 -0.36 18.17 23.27
CA SER A 60 -1.11 19.34 23.77
C SER A 60 -0.21 20.47 24.26
N MET A 61 0.87 20.15 24.98
CA MET A 61 1.80 21.14 25.52
C MET A 61 2.56 21.87 24.40
N GLN A 62 2.96 21.18 23.33
CA GLN A 62 3.62 21.82 22.20
C GLN A 62 2.63 22.65 21.35
N THR A 63 1.41 22.17 21.20
CA THR A 63 0.35 22.89 20.47
C THR A 63 -0.05 24.18 21.20
N GLU A 64 -0.14 24.14 22.53
CA GLU A 64 -0.40 25.34 23.35
C GLU A 64 0.73 26.37 23.22
N GLN A 65 1.99 25.93 23.31
CA GLN A 65 3.16 26.81 23.10
C GLN A 65 3.21 27.40 21.69
N LEU A 66 2.81 26.64 20.66
CA LEU A 66 2.69 27.14 19.29
C LEU A 66 1.64 28.24 19.22
N ILE A 67 0.45 28.01 19.79
CA ILE A 67 -0.66 28.97 19.75
C ILE A 67 -0.25 30.27 20.45
N GLU A 68 0.32 30.19 21.65
CA GLU A 68 0.77 31.34 22.42
C GLU A 68 1.81 32.16 21.64
N LYS A 69 2.93 31.53 21.25
CA LYS A 69 4.04 32.22 20.59
C LYS A 69 3.68 32.74 19.19
N ALA A 70 2.86 32.00 18.43
CA ALA A 70 2.42 32.45 17.12
C ALA A 70 1.44 33.63 17.21
N SER A 71 0.56 33.62 18.22
CA SER A 71 -0.39 34.72 18.47
C SER A 71 0.33 36.01 18.81
N GLU A 72 1.34 35.93 19.68
CA GLU A 72 2.21 37.08 20.01
C GLU A 72 3.02 37.56 18.80
N ALA A 73 3.66 36.65 18.08
CA ALA A 73 4.54 37.01 16.96
C ALA A 73 3.78 37.62 15.77
N LEU A 74 2.53 37.20 15.54
CA LEU A 74 1.73 37.63 14.39
C LEU A 74 0.67 38.68 14.76
N ASP A 75 0.56 39.06 16.03
CA ASP A 75 -0.44 40.00 16.55
C ASP A 75 -1.87 39.55 16.18
N ILE A 76 -2.19 38.30 16.54
CA ILE A 76 -3.50 37.65 16.33
C ILE A 76 -3.98 37.11 17.67
N SER A 77 -5.30 37.10 17.92
CA SER A 77 -5.81 36.58 19.18
C SER A 77 -5.55 35.08 19.33
N SER A 78 -5.25 34.65 20.56
CA SER A 78 -5.00 33.23 20.88
C SER A 78 -6.22 32.34 20.56
N SER A 79 -7.44 32.85 20.73
CA SER A 79 -8.67 32.13 20.38
C SER A 79 -8.79 31.90 18.86
N GLU A 80 -8.48 32.91 18.04
CA GLU A 80 -8.46 32.77 16.58
C GLU A 80 -7.37 31.79 16.12
N THR A 81 -6.14 31.94 16.63
CA THR A 81 -5.02 31.03 16.31
C THR A 81 -5.35 29.59 16.70
N SER A 82 -5.92 29.39 17.89
CA SER A 82 -6.35 28.07 18.38
C SER A 82 -7.39 27.43 17.48
N ALA A 83 -8.42 28.18 17.06
CA ALA A 83 -9.44 27.68 16.14
C ALA A 83 -8.83 27.24 14.80
N VAL A 84 -7.95 28.05 14.21
CA VAL A 84 -7.28 27.73 12.94
C VAL A 84 -6.36 26.50 13.08
N VAL A 85 -5.61 26.39 14.18
CA VAL A 85 -4.72 25.24 14.43
C VAL A 85 -5.53 23.95 14.59
N ASN A 86 -6.65 23.99 15.31
CA ASN A 86 -7.52 22.81 15.45
C ASN A 86 -8.13 22.39 14.11
N ASN A 87 -8.59 23.34 13.30
CA ASN A 87 -9.14 23.04 11.97
C ASN A 87 -8.05 22.52 11.01
N LEU A 88 -6.82 23.03 11.11
CA LEU A 88 -5.66 22.49 10.39
C LEU A 88 -5.41 21.02 10.77
N ILE A 89 -5.47 20.67 12.05
CA ILE A 89 -5.28 19.28 12.51
C ILE A 89 -6.32 18.37 11.82
N THR A 90 -7.60 18.74 11.87
CA THR A 90 -8.67 17.98 11.19
C THR A 90 -8.43 17.88 9.68
N ALA A 91 -7.99 18.96 9.03
CA ALA A 91 -7.69 18.94 7.60
C ALA A 91 -6.51 18.00 7.26
N LEU A 92 -5.46 17.99 8.08
CA LEU A 92 -4.31 17.10 7.90
C LEU A 92 -4.67 15.63 8.18
N GLU A 93 -5.56 15.37 9.13
CA GLU A 93 -6.09 14.03 9.40
C GLU A 93 -6.89 13.48 8.22
N ASN A 94 -7.79 14.30 7.67
CA ASN A 94 -8.55 13.95 6.47
C ASN A 94 -7.63 13.70 5.28
N TYR A 95 -6.67 14.59 5.03
CA TYR A 95 -5.67 14.41 3.98
C TYR A 95 -4.87 13.11 4.16
N ARG A 96 -4.45 12.80 5.39
CA ARG A 96 -3.73 11.54 5.70
C ARG A 96 -4.59 10.32 5.40
N SER A 97 -5.87 10.36 5.80
CA SER A 97 -6.84 9.29 5.55
C SER A 97 -7.08 9.08 4.05
N GLU A 98 -7.35 10.15 3.31
CA GLU A 98 -7.58 10.09 1.85
C GLU A 98 -6.34 9.58 1.10
N ARG A 99 -5.14 10.03 1.49
CA ARG A 99 -3.88 9.53 0.92
C ARG A 99 -3.70 8.04 1.20
N LEU A 100 -3.98 7.59 2.42
CA LEU A 100 -3.87 6.19 2.78
C LEU A 100 -4.86 5.32 2.00
N GLU A 101 -6.11 5.78 1.82
CA GLU A 101 -7.09 5.11 0.97
C GLU A 101 -6.66 5.09 -0.51
N SER A 102 -6.10 6.19 -1.03
CA SER A 102 -5.61 6.26 -2.42
C SER A 102 -4.39 5.38 -2.68
N MET A 103 -3.61 5.08 -1.64
CA MET A 103 -2.47 4.16 -1.70
C MET A 103 -2.90 2.70 -1.60
N LYS A 104 -4.16 2.40 -1.24
CA LYS A 104 -4.66 1.03 -1.36
C LYS A 104 -4.66 0.68 -2.86
N PRO A 105 -4.06 -0.46 -3.24
CA PRO A 105 -4.09 -0.90 -4.62
C PRO A 105 -5.56 -0.98 -5.08
N LYS A 106 -5.90 -0.29 -6.16
CA LYS A 106 -7.22 -0.44 -6.79
C LYS A 106 -7.41 -1.93 -7.06
N GLN A 107 -8.40 -2.55 -6.43
CA GLN A 107 -8.68 -3.95 -6.66
C GLN A 107 -8.93 -4.14 -8.16
N PRO A 108 -8.14 -4.98 -8.87
CA PRO A 108 -8.37 -5.21 -10.28
C PRO A 108 -9.80 -5.70 -10.48
N GLU A 109 -10.50 -5.16 -11.47
CA GLU A 109 -11.87 -5.58 -11.77
C GLU A 109 -11.88 -7.08 -12.05
N LYS A 110 -12.74 -7.81 -11.33
CA LYS A 110 -12.88 -9.26 -11.52
C LYS A 110 -13.31 -9.54 -12.95
N ARG A 111 -12.47 -10.25 -13.70
CA ARG A 111 -12.82 -10.67 -15.06
C ARG A 111 -14.04 -11.59 -15.01
N THR A 112 -15.12 -11.20 -15.69
CA THR A 112 -16.30 -12.05 -15.87
C THR A 112 -16.17 -12.81 -17.18
N LEU A 113 -16.30 -14.14 -17.12
CA LEU A 113 -16.29 -14.98 -18.31
C LEU A 113 -17.66 -14.95 -18.99
N SER A 114 -17.67 -14.85 -20.31
CA SER A 114 -18.87 -15.12 -21.12
C SER A 114 -19.31 -16.59 -21.00
N GLU A 115 -20.56 -16.88 -21.37
CA GLU A 115 -21.07 -18.26 -21.35
C GLU A 115 -20.25 -19.20 -22.26
N ALA A 116 -19.82 -18.70 -23.42
CA ALA A 116 -19.00 -19.45 -24.36
C ALA A 116 -17.62 -19.79 -23.78
N GLU A 117 -16.93 -18.79 -23.20
CA GLU A 117 -15.63 -18.99 -22.53
C GLU A 117 -15.77 -19.97 -21.35
N ARG A 118 -16.82 -19.82 -20.53
CA ARG A 118 -17.09 -20.71 -19.39
C ARG A 118 -17.32 -22.14 -19.86
N LYS A 119 -18.09 -22.35 -20.94
CA LYS A 119 -18.33 -23.67 -21.52
C LYS A 119 -17.04 -24.31 -22.04
N ALA A 120 -16.20 -23.53 -22.73
CA ALA A 120 -14.90 -24.00 -23.23
C ALA A 120 -13.98 -24.41 -22.06
N ALA A 121 -13.88 -23.57 -21.02
CA ALA A 121 -13.09 -23.85 -19.83
C ALA A 121 -13.55 -25.12 -19.11
N ILE A 122 -14.87 -25.29 -18.88
CA ILE A 122 -15.42 -26.50 -18.24
C ILE A 122 -15.15 -27.74 -19.09
N THR A 123 -15.26 -27.64 -20.42
CA THR A 123 -14.96 -28.75 -21.34
C THR A 123 -13.50 -29.17 -21.25
N PHE A 124 -12.59 -28.21 -21.21
CA PHE A 124 -11.16 -28.47 -20.99
C PHE A 124 -10.92 -29.17 -19.64
N LEU A 125 -11.48 -28.64 -18.55
CA LEU A 125 -11.31 -29.18 -17.19
C LEU A 125 -11.87 -30.60 -17.01
N LYS A 126 -12.84 -31.02 -17.84
CA LYS A 126 -13.41 -32.37 -17.81
C LYS A 126 -12.71 -33.36 -18.76
N SER A 127 -11.74 -32.90 -19.55
CA SER A 127 -11.05 -33.75 -20.53
C SER A 127 -10.17 -34.80 -19.83
N PRO A 128 -10.03 -36.01 -20.39
CA PRO A 128 -9.12 -37.01 -19.87
C PRO A 128 -7.66 -36.53 -19.96
N ASN A 129 -6.80 -37.08 -19.10
CA ASN A 129 -5.38 -36.66 -18.99
C ASN A 129 -5.21 -35.15 -18.78
N LEU A 130 -6.02 -34.56 -17.89
CA LEU A 130 -6.02 -33.11 -17.64
C LEU A 130 -4.62 -32.57 -17.33
N LEU A 131 -3.83 -33.27 -16.50
CA LEU A 131 -2.48 -32.83 -16.14
C LEU A 131 -1.54 -32.76 -17.35
N GLY A 132 -1.56 -33.77 -18.22
CA GLY A 132 -0.75 -33.75 -19.45
C GLY A 132 -1.17 -32.64 -20.40
N ARG A 133 -2.49 -32.39 -20.51
CA ARG A 133 -3.03 -31.30 -21.32
C ARG A 133 -2.66 -29.93 -20.76
N THR A 134 -2.76 -29.73 -19.45
CA THR A 134 -2.34 -28.50 -18.76
C THR A 134 -0.85 -28.25 -18.97
N LYS A 135 -0.02 -29.29 -18.82
CA LYS A 135 1.42 -29.21 -19.08
C LYS A 135 1.72 -28.75 -20.51
N GLN A 136 1.01 -29.30 -21.50
CA GLN A 136 1.18 -28.92 -22.90
C GLN A 136 0.81 -27.45 -23.16
N VAL A 137 -0.35 -26.99 -22.68
CA VAL A 137 -0.78 -25.60 -22.92
C VAL A 137 0.09 -24.57 -22.20
N ILE A 138 0.71 -24.94 -21.07
CA ILE A 138 1.72 -24.09 -20.40
C ILE A 138 3.02 -24.03 -21.23
N ALA A 139 3.45 -25.14 -21.83
CA ALA A 139 4.60 -25.13 -22.72
C ALA A 139 4.33 -24.29 -23.98
N ASP A 140 3.14 -24.41 -24.55
CA ASP A 140 2.70 -23.66 -25.73
C ASP A 140 2.62 -22.14 -25.48
N SER A 141 2.53 -21.70 -24.22
CA SER A 141 2.58 -20.28 -23.86
C SER A 141 4.00 -19.68 -23.83
N GLY A 142 5.02 -20.45 -24.23
CA GLY A 142 6.40 -19.97 -24.40
C GLY A 142 7.38 -20.39 -23.29
N LEU A 143 6.99 -21.34 -22.44
CA LEU A 143 7.85 -21.85 -21.37
C LEU A 143 8.41 -23.23 -21.73
N ILE A 144 9.54 -23.24 -22.45
CA ILE A 144 10.16 -24.44 -23.02
C ILE A 144 11.22 -25.01 -22.06
N GLY A 145 11.24 -26.33 -21.85
CA GLY A 145 12.27 -27.02 -21.06
C GLY A 145 12.02 -27.04 -19.55
N GLU A 146 10.97 -26.37 -19.07
CA GLU A 146 10.58 -26.27 -17.65
C GLU A 146 9.19 -26.89 -17.41
N GLU A 147 8.77 -27.84 -18.22
CA GLU A 147 7.37 -28.29 -18.27
C GLU A 147 6.93 -28.99 -16.97
N ASN A 148 7.85 -29.67 -16.28
CA ASN A 148 7.55 -30.27 -14.97
C ASN A 148 7.48 -29.21 -13.87
N ASN A 149 8.46 -28.31 -13.82
CA ASN A 149 8.56 -27.29 -12.78
C ASN A 149 7.40 -26.29 -12.89
N SER A 150 6.99 -25.95 -14.10
CA SER A 150 5.85 -25.08 -14.36
C SER A 150 4.51 -25.69 -13.98
N LEU A 151 4.31 -27.00 -14.22
CA LEU A 151 3.12 -27.69 -13.75
C LEU A 151 3.08 -27.74 -12.21
N ILE A 152 4.21 -28.02 -11.55
CA ILE A 152 4.31 -28.00 -10.08
C ILE A 152 3.97 -26.59 -9.55
N ALA A 153 4.53 -25.56 -10.16
CA ALA A 153 4.26 -24.18 -9.79
C ALA A 153 2.79 -23.83 -9.97
N TYR A 154 2.19 -24.17 -11.12
CA TYR A 154 0.78 -23.92 -11.41
C TYR A 154 -0.16 -24.62 -10.40
N LEU A 155 0.09 -25.89 -10.10
CA LEU A 155 -0.69 -26.63 -9.09
C LEU A 155 -0.53 -26.03 -7.69
N THR A 156 0.68 -25.56 -7.36
CA THR A 156 0.93 -24.87 -6.10
C THR A 156 0.20 -23.53 -6.03
N TYR A 157 0.22 -22.73 -7.09
CA TYR A 157 -0.45 -21.42 -7.14
C TYR A 157 -1.97 -21.53 -7.12
N THR A 158 -2.53 -22.55 -7.75
CA THR A 158 -3.98 -22.83 -7.71
C THR A 158 -4.45 -23.38 -6.37
N SER A 159 -3.55 -24.00 -5.59
CA SER A 159 -3.86 -24.48 -4.24
C SER A 159 -4.25 -23.36 -3.26
N ARG A 160 -3.99 -22.07 -3.58
CA ARG A 160 -4.43 -20.90 -2.79
C ARG A 160 -5.93 -20.88 -2.48
N LYS A 161 -6.76 -21.55 -3.28
CA LYS A 161 -8.21 -21.68 -3.08
C LYS A 161 -8.61 -22.87 -2.19
N ARG A 162 -7.65 -23.72 -1.79
CA ARG A 162 -7.87 -24.84 -0.87
C ARG A 162 -7.81 -24.36 0.58
N HIS A 163 -8.35 -25.18 1.48
CA HIS A 163 -8.27 -24.93 2.93
C HIS A 163 -6.82 -24.92 3.45
N THR A 164 -5.96 -25.77 2.87
CA THR A 164 -4.52 -25.81 3.15
C THR A 164 -3.76 -25.56 1.86
N PRO A 165 -3.36 -24.30 1.59
CA PRO A 165 -2.56 -24.00 0.41
C PRO A 165 -1.15 -24.60 0.54
N LEU A 166 -0.54 -24.87 -0.60
CA LEU A 166 0.85 -25.27 -0.74
C LEU A 166 1.72 -24.04 -0.95
N HIS A 167 2.98 -24.14 -0.53
CA HIS A 167 4.00 -23.10 -0.73
C HIS A 167 5.10 -23.66 -1.64
N LEU A 168 5.63 -22.82 -2.52
CA LEU A 168 6.72 -23.16 -3.44
C LEU A 168 7.94 -22.32 -3.12
N MET A 169 9.12 -22.96 -3.15
CA MET A 169 10.41 -22.28 -3.09
C MET A 169 11.22 -22.67 -4.32
N CYS A 170 11.63 -21.68 -5.11
CA CYS A 170 12.45 -21.87 -6.30
C CYS A 170 13.93 -21.69 -5.94
N LEU A 171 14.71 -22.78 -5.98
CA LEU A 171 16.14 -22.78 -5.67
C LEU A 171 16.96 -23.11 -6.92
N GLY A 172 18.09 -22.43 -7.10
CA GLY A 172 18.97 -22.62 -8.26
C GLY A 172 19.96 -21.47 -8.42
N ALA A 173 21.00 -21.69 -9.22
CA ALA A 173 22.07 -20.72 -9.43
C ALA A 173 21.56 -19.41 -10.06
N SER A 174 22.35 -18.33 -9.95
CA SER A 174 22.00 -17.07 -10.60
C SER A 174 21.93 -17.25 -12.12
N GLY A 175 20.98 -16.56 -12.77
CA GLY A 175 20.80 -16.62 -14.23
C GLY A 175 20.10 -17.87 -14.79
N THR A 176 19.66 -18.83 -13.96
CA THR A 176 19.02 -20.07 -14.43
C THR A 176 17.51 -19.94 -14.71
N GLY A 177 16.96 -18.72 -14.80
CA GLY A 177 15.55 -18.51 -15.14
C GLY A 177 14.52 -18.77 -14.02
N LYS A 178 14.93 -18.78 -12.74
CA LYS A 178 14.01 -18.98 -11.60
C LYS A 178 12.89 -17.94 -11.53
N THR A 179 13.28 -16.67 -11.59
CA THR A 179 12.35 -15.53 -11.56
C THR A 179 11.44 -15.59 -12.79
N TRP A 180 12.01 -15.89 -13.95
CA TRP A 180 11.26 -16.05 -15.20
C TRP A 180 10.17 -17.15 -15.09
N LEU A 181 10.51 -18.32 -14.54
CA LEU A 181 9.56 -19.39 -14.30
C LEU A 181 8.42 -18.93 -13.39
N GLN A 182 8.76 -18.28 -12.28
CA GLN A 182 7.82 -17.79 -11.28
C GLN A 182 6.87 -16.73 -11.86
N GLU A 183 7.39 -15.75 -12.58
CA GLU A 183 6.61 -14.70 -13.26
C GLU A 183 5.70 -15.29 -14.33
N LYS A 184 6.24 -16.13 -15.23
CA LYS A 184 5.45 -16.65 -16.35
C LYS A 184 4.32 -17.57 -15.91
N VAL A 185 4.53 -18.38 -14.89
CA VAL A 185 3.46 -19.22 -14.35
C VAL A 185 2.46 -18.39 -13.53
N SER A 186 2.88 -17.26 -12.95
CA SER A 186 1.96 -16.38 -12.21
C SER A 186 0.99 -15.63 -13.11
N GLU A 187 1.37 -15.33 -14.36
CA GLU A 187 0.48 -14.75 -15.40
C GLU A 187 -0.75 -15.63 -15.69
N LEU A 188 -0.70 -16.93 -15.34
CA LEU A 188 -1.84 -17.84 -15.48
C LEU A 188 -2.88 -17.66 -14.37
N MET A 189 -2.58 -16.86 -13.34
CA MET A 189 -3.50 -16.52 -12.26
C MET A 189 -4.25 -15.23 -12.57
N PRO A 190 -5.50 -15.07 -12.09
CA PRO A 190 -6.21 -13.80 -12.21
C PRO A 190 -5.41 -12.68 -11.52
N GLU A 191 -5.25 -11.55 -12.20
CA GLU A 191 -4.48 -10.39 -11.72
C GLU A 191 -5.03 -9.87 -10.38
N GLU A 192 -6.35 -9.91 -10.18
CA GLU A 192 -6.97 -9.55 -8.90
C GLU A 192 -6.52 -10.43 -7.74
N ASP A 193 -6.09 -11.66 -8.01
CA ASP A 193 -5.68 -12.66 -7.03
C ASP A 193 -4.16 -12.75 -6.85
N LYS A 194 -3.39 -11.90 -7.53
CA LYS A 194 -1.92 -11.91 -7.50
C LYS A 194 -1.38 -10.68 -6.76
N LEU A 195 -0.37 -10.89 -5.92
CA LEU A 195 0.35 -9.84 -5.21
C LEU A 195 1.86 -10.07 -5.39
N GLU A 196 2.50 -9.15 -6.10
CA GLU A 196 3.94 -9.20 -6.37
C GLU A 196 4.69 -8.29 -5.38
N ILE A 197 5.64 -8.87 -4.67
CA ILE A 197 6.44 -8.20 -3.66
C ILE A 197 7.88 -8.11 -4.17
N THR A 198 8.23 -6.94 -4.68
CA THR A 198 9.60 -6.62 -5.11
C THR A 198 10.39 -5.90 -4.01
N SER A 199 9.72 -5.11 -3.17
CA SER A 199 10.27 -4.54 -1.95
C SER A 199 9.14 -4.23 -0.99
N LEU A 200 9.17 -4.81 0.21
CA LEU A 200 8.24 -4.42 1.27
C LEU A 200 9.01 -3.90 2.46
N SER A 201 8.65 -2.69 2.89
CA SER A 201 8.92 -2.29 4.26
C SER A 201 8.07 -3.15 5.20
N SER A 202 8.63 -3.54 6.34
CA SER A 202 7.97 -4.34 7.38
C SER A 202 6.60 -3.77 7.80
N ASN A 203 6.41 -2.46 7.67
CA ASN A 203 5.16 -1.78 8.00
C ASN A 203 4.04 -2.03 6.98
N ALA A 204 4.37 -2.25 5.70
CA ALA A 204 3.38 -2.47 4.65
C ALA A 204 2.52 -3.73 4.90
N PHE A 205 3.10 -4.76 5.55
CA PHE A 205 2.35 -5.97 5.91
C PHE A 205 1.28 -5.75 6.97
N TYR A 206 1.48 -4.78 7.89
CA TYR A 206 0.49 -4.45 8.92
C TYR A 206 -0.70 -3.67 8.35
N TYR A 207 -0.57 -3.09 7.16
CA TYR A 207 -1.63 -2.36 6.49
C TYR A 207 -2.50 -3.26 5.59
N PHE A 208 -2.08 -4.49 5.28
CA PHE A 208 -2.96 -5.44 4.63
C PHE A 208 -4.10 -5.80 5.58
N GLY A 209 -5.34 -5.58 5.13
CA GLY A 209 -6.52 -6.02 5.86
C GLY A 209 -6.46 -7.53 6.14
N ARG A 210 -7.03 -8.00 7.26
CA ARG A 210 -6.99 -9.42 7.67
C ARG A 210 -7.46 -10.40 6.60
N GLU A 211 -8.35 -9.99 5.70
CA GLU A 211 -8.88 -10.81 4.61
C GLU A 211 -8.24 -10.51 3.24
N GLU A 212 -7.39 -9.48 3.13
CA GLU A 212 -6.83 -9.06 1.84
C GLU A 212 -5.85 -10.09 1.25
N LEU A 213 -5.14 -10.82 2.10
CA LEU A 213 -4.21 -11.88 1.69
C LEU A 213 -4.89 -13.23 1.44
N LYS A 214 -6.17 -13.37 1.80
CA LYS A 214 -6.88 -14.63 1.70
C LYS A 214 -7.10 -15.01 0.24
N HIS A 215 -6.76 -16.25 -0.09
CA HIS A 215 -6.86 -16.78 -1.44
C HIS A 215 -6.05 -16.01 -2.51
N LYS A 216 -5.06 -15.22 -2.08
CA LYS A 216 -4.11 -14.54 -2.96
C LYS A 216 -2.85 -15.36 -3.17
N LEU A 217 -2.27 -15.22 -4.35
CA LEU A 217 -0.92 -15.68 -4.64
C LEU A 217 0.05 -14.57 -4.26
N LEU A 218 0.92 -14.85 -3.31
CA LEU A 218 2.00 -13.96 -2.91
C LEU A 218 3.29 -14.39 -3.61
N LEU A 219 3.87 -13.51 -4.42
CA LEU A 219 5.17 -13.73 -5.07
C LEU A 219 6.24 -12.89 -4.37
N ILE A 220 7.26 -13.55 -3.87
CA ILE A 220 8.43 -12.93 -3.23
C ILE A 220 9.63 -13.28 -4.12
N GLU A 221 10.28 -12.27 -4.68
CA GLU A 221 11.41 -12.49 -5.62
C GLU A 221 12.73 -12.71 -4.88
N ASP A 222 13.05 -11.83 -3.93
CA ASP A 222 14.27 -11.92 -3.13
C ASP A 222 13.92 -12.16 -1.66
N LEU A 223 14.30 -13.33 -1.16
CA LEU A 223 14.07 -13.72 0.23
C LEU A 223 14.96 -12.93 1.19
N ASP A 224 16.17 -12.56 0.75
CA ASP A 224 17.16 -11.83 1.56
C ASP A 224 16.68 -10.38 1.81
N GLY A 225 15.98 -9.79 0.83
CA GLY A 225 15.30 -8.50 0.97
C GLY A 225 14.01 -8.54 1.80
N ALA A 226 13.49 -9.73 2.09
CA ALA A 226 12.19 -9.94 2.74
C ALA A 226 12.28 -10.37 4.22
N GLU A 227 13.47 -10.37 4.84
CA GLU A 227 13.66 -10.84 6.23
C GLU A 227 12.68 -10.22 7.22
N SER A 228 12.44 -8.91 7.10
CA SER A 228 11.53 -8.16 7.98
C SER A 228 10.06 -8.58 7.90
N VAL A 229 9.70 -9.32 6.85
CA VAL A 229 8.35 -9.78 6.50
C VAL A 229 8.14 -11.27 6.84
N LEU A 230 9.22 -12.06 6.93
CA LEU A 230 9.14 -13.50 7.16
C LEU A 230 8.43 -13.86 8.46
N TYR A 231 8.58 -13.05 9.52
CA TYR A 231 7.94 -13.32 10.80
C TYR A 231 6.40 -13.20 10.71
N PRO A 232 5.81 -12.08 10.24
CA PRO A 232 4.38 -12.00 9.96
C PRO A 232 3.86 -13.12 9.04
N LEU A 233 4.59 -13.45 7.96
CA LEU A 233 4.20 -14.51 7.04
C LEU A 233 4.14 -15.87 7.73
N ARG A 234 5.13 -16.20 8.57
CA ARG A 234 5.13 -17.44 9.34
C ARG A 234 3.94 -17.53 10.28
N GLU A 235 3.55 -16.41 10.89
CA GLU A 235 2.38 -16.35 11.77
C GLU A 235 1.09 -16.62 11.00
N LEU A 236 0.93 -16.03 9.81
CA LEU A 236 -0.21 -16.29 8.91
C LEU A 236 -0.26 -17.76 8.46
N GLN A 237 0.87 -18.31 7.99
CA GLN A 237 0.99 -19.71 7.59
C GLN A 237 0.63 -20.68 8.74
N SER A 238 1.12 -20.38 9.95
CA SER A 238 0.87 -21.22 11.13
C SER A 238 -0.58 -21.16 11.60
N LYS A 239 -1.18 -19.95 11.60
CA LYS A 239 -2.56 -19.74 12.05
C LYS A 239 -3.61 -20.13 10.98
N ARG A 240 -3.19 -20.32 9.73
CA ARG A 240 -4.06 -20.64 8.58
C ARG A 240 -5.19 -19.62 8.41
N LYS A 241 -4.85 -18.34 8.60
CA LYS A 241 -5.78 -17.21 8.48
C LYS A 241 -5.36 -16.33 7.32
#